data_AF-M4F762-F1
#
_entry.id   AF-M4F762-F1
#
_cell.length_a   1.000
_cell.length_b   1.000
_cell.length_c   1.000
_cell.angle_alpha   90.00
_cell.angle_beta   90.00
_cell.angle_gamma   90.00
#
_symmetry.space_group_name_H-M   'P 1'
#
loop_
_entity.id
_entity.type
_entity.pdbx_description
1 polymer ?
#
loop_
_entity_poly.entity_id
_entity_poly.type
_entity_poly.pdbx_seq_one_letter_code
_entity_poly.pdbx_strand_id
1 'polypeptide(L)'
;MASSATIRSEIYDREERKQQYQAHIRGLNAYERHKKFLKDYVRFYGKDKPTEVKLPVKTDHDTLREGYRFIRSEEDDLNPSWEQRLVKRYYDKLFKEYCIADMSRYKTGQMGLRWRTEKEVMSGKGQFMCGSKQCHEIEGLASYEASGEHKQALVKLVTCERCAEKLYYKRRKDAERSESKEKKKQKRKRNRSSSEDDTEEEERQKGKKNKSKLEGGEREGKDDENFDEFMEGMFPGKGDN
;
A
#
# COMPACT_ATOMS: atom_id res chain seq x y z
N MET A 1 -57.24 -8.62 -37.11
CA MET A 1 -56.62 -9.14 -38.35
C MET A 1 -55.59 -8.13 -38.82
N ALA A 2 -54.28 -8.36 -38.61
CA ALA A 2 -53.26 -7.46 -39.14
C ALA A 2 -53.31 -7.49 -40.68
N SER A 3 -53.33 -6.33 -41.32
CA SER A 3 -53.41 -6.25 -42.78
C SER A 3 -52.12 -6.81 -43.39
N SER A 4 -52.20 -7.44 -44.57
CA SER A 4 -51.03 -7.97 -45.27
C SER A 4 -49.98 -6.89 -45.60
N ALA A 5 -50.41 -5.62 -45.70
CA ALA A 5 -49.53 -4.48 -45.86
C ALA A 5 -48.71 -4.19 -44.59
N THR A 6 -49.32 -4.31 -43.41
CA THR A 6 -48.65 -4.15 -42.10
C THR A 6 -47.61 -5.25 -41.86
N ILE A 7 -47.93 -6.49 -42.24
CA ILE A 7 -46.99 -7.61 -42.12
C ILE A 7 -45.80 -7.41 -43.07
N ARG A 8 -46.04 -6.90 -44.28
CA ARG A 8 -44.96 -6.58 -45.23
C ARG A 8 -44.07 -5.44 -44.72
N SER A 9 -44.63 -4.35 -44.20
CA SER A 9 -43.83 -3.26 -43.63
C SER A 9 -43.00 -3.71 -42.43
N GLU A 10 -43.55 -4.55 -41.54
CA GLU A 10 -42.80 -5.11 -40.41
C GLU A 10 -41.63 -6.01 -40.85
N ILE A 11 -41.78 -6.75 -41.96
CA ILE A 11 -40.72 -7.57 -42.54
C ILE A 11 -39.60 -6.67 -43.10
N TYR A 12 -39.95 -5.64 -43.86
CA TYR A 12 -38.98 -4.68 -44.40
C TYR A 12 -38.23 -3.93 -43.28
N ASP A 13 -38.92 -3.42 -42.27
CA ASP A 13 -38.32 -2.74 -41.11
C ASP A 13 -37.39 -3.67 -40.30
N ARG A 14 -37.67 -4.97 -40.28
CA ARG A 14 -36.80 -5.97 -39.65
C ARG A 14 -35.55 -6.23 -40.47
N GLU A 15 -35.66 -6.23 -41.78
CA GLU A 15 -34.56 -6.45 -42.70
C GLU A 15 -33.61 -5.25 -42.75
N GLU A 16 -34.15 -4.02 -42.75
CA GLU A 16 -33.36 -2.80 -42.65
C GLU A 16 -32.59 -2.72 -41.32
N ARG A 17 -33.22 -3.04 -40.19
CA ARG A 17 -32.52 -3.08 -38.89
C ARG A 17 -31.38 -4.10 -38.87
N LYS A 18 -31.53 -5.24 -39.53
CA LYS A 18 -30.43 -6.23 -39.68
C LYS A 18 -29.28 -5.66 -40.51
N GLN A 19 -29.59 -5.00 -41.63
CA GLN A 19 -28.58 -4.39 -42.50
C GLN A 19 -27.83 -3.26 -41.77
N GLN A 20 -28.55 -2.38 -41.08
CA GLN A 20 -27.96 -1.30 -40.26
C GLN A 20 -27.08 -1.86 -39.14
N TYR A 21 -27.52 -2.92 -38.45
CA TYR A 21 -26.74 -3.58 -37.41
C TYR A 21 -25.45 -4.20 -37.95
N GLN A 22 -25.52 -4.83 -39.13
CA GLN A 22 -24.37 -5.45 -39.79
C GLN A 22 -23.36 -4.40 -40.29
N ALA A 23 -23.83 -3.30 -40.87
CA ALA A 23 -22.99 -2.17 -41.26
C ALA A 23 -22.28 -1.56 -40.04
N HIS A 24 -23.01 -1.36 -38.94
CA HIS A 24 -22.46 -0.86 -37.69
C HIS A 24 -21.42 -1.82 -37.07
N ILE A 25 -21.58 -3.14 -37.19
CA ILE A 25 -20.58 -4.10 -36.69
C ILE A 25 -19.30 -4.07 -37.51
N ARG A 26 -19.44 -3.96 -38.84
CA ARG A 26 -18.30 -3.93 -39.76
C ARG A 26 -17.46 -2.67 -39.57
N GLY A 27 -18.08 -1.54 -39.24
CA GLY A 27 -17.38 -0.27 -38.97
C GLY A 27 -16.67 -0.15 -37.61
N LEU A 28 -16.91 -1.06 -36.67
CA LEU A 28 -16.29 -1.02 -35.33
C LEU A 28 -14.94 -1.73 -35.30
N ASN A 29 -14.05 -1.25 -34.41
CA ASN A 29 -12.80 -1.90 -34.07
C ASN A 29 -13.06 -3.28 -33.41
N ALA A 30 -12.12 -4.22 -33.49
CA ALA A 30 -12.25 -5.59 -32.98
C ALA A 30 -12.67 -5.64 -31.50
N TYR A 31 -12.08 -4.78 -30.66
CA TYR A 31 -12.43 -4.67 -29.24
C TYR A 31 -13.86 -4.15 -29.03
N GLU A 32 -14.26 -3.12 -29.77
CA GLU A 32 -15.59 -2.52 -29.66
C GLU A 32 -16.68 -3.46 -30.16
N ARG A 33 -16.38 -4.19 -31.23
CA ARG A 33 -17.23 -5.25 -31.78
C ARG A 33 -17.47 -6.35 -30.74
N HIS A 34 -16.41 -6.81 -30.10
CA HIS A 34 -16.49 -7.81 -29.03
C HIS A 34 -17.36 -7.32 -27.85
N LYS A 35 -17.15 -6.07 -27.40
CA LYS A 35 -17.95 -5.46 -26.32
C LYS A 35 -19.43 -5.35 -26.69
N LYS A 36 -19.74 -5.03 -27.95
CA LYS A 36 -21.12 -4.96 -28.46
C LYS A 36 -21.77 -6.35 -28.46
N PHE A 37 -21.07 -7.37 -28.95
CA PHE A 37 -21.60 -8.74 -28.94
C PHE A 37 -21.87 -9.28 -27.53
N LEU A 38 -20.98 -9.02 -26.57
CA LEU A 38 -21.21 -9.37 -25.17
C LEU A 38 -22.47 -8.70 -24.61
N LYS A 39 -22.64 -7.40 -24.87
CA LYS A 39 -23.83 -6.65 -24.43
C LYS A 39 -25.11 -7.17 -25.05
N ASP A 40 -25.09 -7.45 -26.35
CA ASP A 40 -26.27 -7.95 -27.07
C ASP A 40 -26.65 -9.37 -26.63
N TYR A 41 -25.65 -10.23 -26.38
CA TYR A 41 -25.87 -11.57 -25.81
C TYR A 41 -26.54 -11.50 -24.44
N VAL A 42 -26.00 -10.67 -23.53
CA VAL A 42 -26.58 -10.46 -22.20
C VAL A 42 -27.99 -9.87 -22.31
N ARG A 43 -28.24 -8.96 -23.26
CA ARG A 43 -29.57 -8.35 -23.46
C ARG A 43 -30.62 -9.32 -24.02
N PHE A 44 -30.23 -10.26 -24.88
CA PHE A 44 -31.15 -11.22 -25.50
C PHE A 44 -31.43 -12.44 -24.62
N TYR A 45 -30.43 -12.94 -23.90
CA TYR A 45 -30.53 -14.17 -23.11
C TYR A 45 -30.56 -13.95 -21.59
N GLY A 46 -30.08 -12.81 -21.09
CA GLY A 46 -30.14 -12.43 -19.68
C GLY A 46 -31.52 -11.89 -19.32
N LYS A 47 -32.45 -12.79 -18.96
CA LYS A 47 -33.80 -12.44 -18.49
C LYS A 47 -33.82 -11.76 -17.11
N ASP A 48 -32.74 -11.90 -16.34
CA ASP A 48 -32.55 -11.19 -15.08
C ASP A 48 -31.63 -9.98 -15.32
N LYS A 49 -31.99 -8.84 -14.73
CA LYS A 49 -31.19 -7.61 -14.75
C LYS A 49 -29.72 -8.00 -14.55
N PRO A 50 -28.77 -7.45 -15.33
CA PRO A 50 -27.37 -7.79 -15.14
C PRO A 50 -27.01 -7.43 -13.71
N THR A 51 -26.94 -8.43 -12.83
CA THR A 51 -26.19 -8.33 -11.61
C THR A 51 -24.80 -8.07 -12.13
N GLU A 52 -24.34 -6.83 -12.00
CA GLU A 52 -22.95 -6.50 -12.27
C GLU A 52 -22.16 -7.31 -11.25
N VAL A 53 -21.87 -8.57 -11.58
CA VAL A 53 -20.99 -9.40 -10.78
C VAL A 53 -19.63 -8.76 -11.00
N LYS A 54 -19.35 -7.73 -10.22
CA LYS A 54 -18.00 -7.27 -9.94
C LYS A 54 -17.37 -8.39 -9.14
N LEU A 55 -17.06 -9.49 -9.81
CA LEU A 55 -16.00 -10.34 -9.35
C LEU A 55 -14.84 -9.39 -9.10
N PRO A 56 -14.15 -9.44 -7.96
CA PRO A 56 -12.92 -8.70 -7.79
C PRO A 56 -11.98 -9.22 -8.87
N VAL A 57 -11.97 -8.52 -10.01
CA VAL A 57 -11.06 -8.81 -11.12
C VAL A 57 -9.72 -8.39 -10.59
N LYS A 58 -9.03 -9.35 -9.97
CA LYS A 58 -7.64 -9.18 -9.56
C LYS A 58 -6.86 -8.88 -10.83
N THR A 59 -6.38 -7.65 -10.94
CA THR A 59 -5.49 -7.29 -12.03
C THR A 59 -4.15 -7.95 -11.76
N ASP A 60 -3.40 -8.29 -12.81
CA ASP A 60 -2.00 -8.74 -12.70
C ASP A 60 -1.17 -7.82 -11.79
N HIS A 61 -1.44 -6.51 -11.83
CA HIS A 61 -0.81 -5.53 -10.95
C HIS A 61 -1.14 -5.72 -9.46
N ASP A 62 -2.39 -6.04 -9.15
CA ASP A 62 -2.86 -6.25 -7.78
C ASP A 62 -2.26 -7.54 -7.22
N THR A 63 -2.22 -8.60 -8.04
CA THR A 63 -1.52 -9.85 -7.73
C THR A 63 -0.04 -9.62 -7.43
N LEU A 64 0.65 -8.80 -8.23
CA LEU A 64 2.04 -8.44 -7.97
C LEU A 64 2.20 -7.63 -6.68
N ARG A 65 1.27 -6.71 -6.39
CA ARG A 65 1.32 -5.89 -5.19
C ARG A 65 1.12 -6.74 -3.92
N GLU A 66 0.22 -7.71 -3.96
CA GLU A 66 -0.06 -8.63 -2.85
C GLU A 66 1.09 -9.62 -2.63
N GLY A 67 1.63 -10.19 -3.71
CA GLY A 67 2.61 -11.28 -3.63
C GLY A 67 4.08 -10.85 -3.59
N TYR A 68 4.41 -9.60 -3.92
CA TYR A 68 5.80 -9.17 -4.01
C TYR A 68 6.46 -9.08 -2.62
N ARG A 69 7.53 -9.86 -2.44
CA ARG A 69 8.46 -9.75 -1.32
C ARG A 69 9.81 -9.25 -1.82
N PHE A 70 10.44 -8.38 -1.03
CA PHE A 70 11.74 -7.80 -1.38
C PHE A 70 12.86 -8.85 -1.37
N ILE A 71 12.86 -9.77 -0.40
CA ILE A 71 13.69 -10.98 -0.40
C ILE A 71 12.71 -12.15 -0.44
N ARG A 72 12.92 -13.07 -1.38
CA ARG A 72 12.07 -14.25 -1.56
C ARG A 72 12.80 -15.46 -1.00
N SER A 73 12.15 -16.23 -0.13
CA SER A 73 12.71 -17.47 0.41
C SER A 73 12.34 -18.66 -0.48
N GLU A 74 13.10 -19.76 -0.36
CA GLU A 74 12.79 -21.02 -1.06
C GLU A 74 11.43 -21.60 -0.64
N GLU A 75 10.97 -21.31 0.58
CA GLU A 75 9.63 -21.65 1.09
C GLU A 75 8.48 -21.05 0.25
N ASP A 76 8.66 -19.83 -0.26
CA ASP A 76 7.65 -19.14 -1.07
C ASP A 76 7.53 -19.72 -2.50
N ASP A 77 8.42 -20.64 -2.88
CA ASP A 77 8.45 -21.30 -4.18
C ASP A 77 7.82 -22.71 -4.15
N LEU A 78 7.41 -23.24 -3.00
CA LEU A 78 6.91 -24.63 -2.88
C LEU A 78 5.52 -24.86 -3.48
N ASN A 79 4.65 -23.84 -3.58
CA ASN A 79 3.26 -24.03 -4.03
C ASN A 79 2.89 -23.07 -5.17
N PRO A 80 3.29 -23.33 -6.44
CA PRO A 80 3.22 -22.36 -7.52
C PRO A 80 1.80 -22.17 -8.06
N SER A 81 0.97 -21.43 -7.31
CA SER A 81 -0.20 -20.76 -7.88
C SER A 81 0.24 -19.93 -9.09
N TRP A 82 -0.63 -19.78 -10.08
CA TRP A 82 -0.37 -18.93 -11.26
C TRP A 82 0.12 -17.52 -10.85
N GLU A 83 -0.47 -16.97 -9.79
CA GLU A 83 -0.11 -15.68 -9.21
C GLU A 83 1.35 -15.62 -8.74
N GLN A 84 1.80 -16.67 -8.05
CA GLN A 84 3.19 -16.77 -7.58
C GLN A 84 4.17 -16.98 -8.72
N ARG A 85 3.78 -17.69 -9.78
CA ARG A 85 4.60 -17.84 -11.00
C ARG A 85 4.80 -16.51 -11.71
N LEU A 86 3.78 -15.65 -11.73
CA LEU A 86 3.86 -14.30 -12.27
C LEU A 86 4.83 -13.43 -11.44
N VAL A 87 4.67 -13.44 -10.11
CA VAL A 87 5.56 -12.73 -9.18
C VAL A 87 7.01 -13.21 -9.32
N LYS A 88 7.25 -14.51 -9.44
CA LYS A 88 8.57 -15.10 -9.66
C LYS A 88 9.24 -14.54 -10.91
N ARG A 89 8.55 -14.60 -12.05
CA ARG A 89 9.06 -14.08 -13.32
C ARG A 89 9.41 -12.59 -13.23
N TYR A 90 8.60 -11.81 -12.50
CA TYR A 90 8.90 -10.41 -12.25
C TYR A 90 10.14 -10.22 -11.37
N TYR A 91 10.29 -11.02 -10.32
CA TYR A 91 11.43 -10.99 -9.40
C TYR A 91 12.76 -11.36 -10.10
N ASP A 92 12.72 -12.34 -10.98
CA ASP A 92 13.89 -12.78 -11.75
C ASP A 92 14.35 -11.70 -12.75
N LYS A 93 13.41 -10.91 -13.27
CA LYS A 93 13.69 -9.78 -14.16
C LYS A 93 14.38 -8.59 -13.45
N LEU A 94 14.29 -8.49 -12.13
CA LEU A 94 14.88 -7.40 -11.36
C LEU A 94 16.37 -7.62 -11.11
N PHE A 95 17.14 -6.54 -11.18
CA PHE A 95 18.57 -6.54 -10.90
C PHE A 95 18.84 -6.34 -9.41
N LYS A 96 19.56 -7.30 -8.82
CA LYS A 96 19.68 -7.48 -7.35
C LYS A 96 21.04 -7.11 -6.76
N GLU A 97 21.92 -6.49 -7.53
CA GLU A 97 23.26 -6.09 -7.04
C GLU A 97 23.22 -4.83 -6.18
N TYR A 98 22.45 -3.84 -6.61
CA TYR A 98 22.32 -2.54 -5.94
C TYR A 98 20.84 -2.19 -5.79
N CYS A 99 20.49 -1.56 -4.67
CA CYS A 99 19.15 -1.09 -4.39
C CYS A 99 18.94 0.40 -4.59
N ILE A 100 17.69 0.76 -4.82
CA ILE A 100 17.21 2.14 -4.79
C ILE A 100 16.48 2.36 -3.47
N ALA A 101 16.80 3.47 -2.80
CA ALA A 101 16.11 3.91 -1.60
C ALA A 101 15.11 5.04 -1.89
N ASP A 102 13.93 4.91 -1.31
CA ASP A 102 12.99 6.01 -1.11
C ASP A 102 13.21 6.58 0.30
N MET A 103 13.84 7.75 0.33
CA MET A 103 14.15 8.50 1.55
C MET A 103 13.14 9.62 1.81
N SER A 104 11.99 9.67 1.14
CA SER A 104 10.98 10.72 1.34
C SER A 104 10.55 10.89 2.80
N ARG A 105 10.47 9.77 3.55
CA ARG A 105 10.09 9.74 4.97
C ARG A 105 11.28 9.55 5.93
N TYR A 106 12.47 10.00 5.55
CA TYR A 106 13.68 9.86 6.40
C TYR A 106 13.54 10.50 7.80
N LYS A 107 12.74 11.58 7.93
CA LYS A 107 12.53 12.27 9.22
C LYS A 107 11.79 11.41 10.25
N THR A 108 10.88 10.54 9.80
CA THR A 108 10.21 9.55 10.66
C THR A 108 11.06 8.29 10.83
N GLY A 109 12.22 8.24 10.15
CA GLY A 109 13.14 7.10 10.15
C GLY A 109 12.66 5.91 9.35
N GLN A 110 11.65 6.09 8.49
CA GLN A 110 11.17 5.06 7.59
C GLN A 110 11.81 5.25 6.21
N MET A 111 12.43 4.20 5.69
CA MET A 111 13.00 4.18 4.35
C MET A 111 12.47 2.97 3.59
N GLY A 112 12.10 3.18 2.33
CA GLY A 112 11.69 2.11 1.44
C GLY A 112 12.86 1.67 0.58
N LEU A 113 13.08 0.37 0.43
CA LEU A 113 14.06 -0.18 -0.51
C LEU A 113 13.33 -0.89 -1.65
N ARG A 114 13.89 -0.79 -2.85
CA ARG A 114 13.44 -1.59 -4.00
C ARG A 114 14.60 -1.97 -4.90
N TRP A 115 14.44 -3.10 -5.59
CA TRP A 115 15.37 -3.53 -6.63
C TRP A 115 15.27 -2.66 -7.88
N ARG A 116 16.34 -2.68 -8.66
CA ARG A 116 16.46 -1.89 -9.89
C ARG A 116 15.75 -2.56 -11.05
N THR A 117 15.16 -1.73 -11.90
CA THR A 117 14.63 -2.16 -13.20
C THR A 117 15.67 -1.98 -14.29
N GLU A 118 15.51 -2.70 -15.40
CA GLU A 118 16.42 -2.64 -16.56
C GLU A 118 16.72 -1.22 -17.05
N LYS A 119 15.68 -0.38 -17.16
CA LYS A 119 15.81 1.03 -17.57
C LYS A 119 16.72 1.83 -16.64
N GLU A 120 16.66 1.55 -15.34
CA GLU A 120 17.46 2.24 -14.33
C GLU A 120 18.90 1.75 -14.31
N VAL A 121 19.11 0.47 -14.61
CA VAL A 121 20.45 -0.10 -14.78
C VAL A 121 21.13 0.50 -16.01
N MET A 122 20.42 0.57 -17.15
CA MET A 122 20.93 1.24 -18.35
C MET A 122 21.24 2.72 -18.10
N SER A 123 20.44 3.39 -17.27
CA SER A 123 20.69 4.77 -16.85
C SER A 123 21.84 4.92 -15.84
N GLY A 124 22.34 3.83 -15.24
CA GLY A 124 23.39 3.86 -14.22
C GLY A 124 22.93 4.25 -12.81
N LYS A 125 21.62 4.27 -12.54
CA LYS A 125 21.08 4.69 -11.23
C LYS A 125 21.45 3.68 -10.13
N GLY A 126 21.96 4.18 -9.00
CA GLY A 126 22.43 3.36 -7.89
C GLY A 126 23.82 2.73 -8.06
N GLN A 127 24.53 3.04 -9.16
CA GLN A 127 25.92 2.63 -9.39
C GLN A 127 26.79 3.82 -9.76
N PHE A 128 26.43 4.53 -10.84
CA PHE A 128 27.10 5.75 -11.30
C PHE A 128 26.35 7.01 -10.89
N MET A 129 25.06 6.89 -10.57
CA MET A 129 24.26 7.97 -10.00
C MET A 129 23.69 7.59 -8.64
N CYS A 130 23.34 8.58 -7.83
CA CYS A 130 22.74 8.39 -6.52
C CYS A 130 21.51 7.44 -6.58
N GLY A 131 21.50 6.45 -5.70
CA GLY A 131 20.43 5.45 -5.55
C GLY A 131 19.16 5.97 -4.86
N SER A 132 19.05 7.27 -4.58
CA SER A 132 17.81 7.85 -4.10
C SER A 132 16.79 7.97 -5.23
N LYS A 133 15.52 7.63 -4.96
CA LYS A 133 14.45 7.74 -5.97
C LYS A 133 14.34 9.16 -6.56
N GLN A 134 14.45 10.19 -5.73
CA GLN A 134 14.27 11.61 -6.10
C GLN A 134 15.59 12.37 -6.32
N CYS A 135 16.75 11.70 -6.32
CA CYS A 135 18.04 12.36 -6.55
C CYS A 135 18.64 11.92 -7.90
N HIS A 136 19.38 12.83 -8.53
CA HIS A 136 20.06 12.63 -9.80
C HIS A 136 21.54 13.05 -9.72
N GLU A 137 22.09 13.15 -8.52
CA GLU A 137 23.49 13.52 -8.30
C GLU A 137 24.43 12.41 -8.79
N ILE A 138 25.50 12.80 -9.47
CA ILE A 138 26.51 11.91 -10.07
C ILE A 138 27.87 12.06 -9.35
N GLU A 139 28.04 13.10 -8.53
CA GLU A 139 29.27 13.36 -7.78
C GLU A 139 29.15 12.98 -6.31
N GLY A 140 30.28 12.62 -5.69
CA GLY A 140 30.37 12.29 -4.27
C GLY A 140 29.64 11.01 -3.87
N LEU A 141 29.64 9.99 -4.73
CA LEU A 141 28.98 8.71 -4.46
C LEU A 141 29.82 7.87 -3.50
N ALA A 142 29.16 7.36 -2.47
CA ALA A 142 29.72 6.36 -1.57
C ALA A 142 28.80 5.14 -1.52
N SER A 143 29.41 3.95 -1.40
CA SER A 143 28.70 2.69 -1.21
C SER A 143 28.43 2.46 0.27
N TYR A 144 27.17 2.26 0.61
CA TYR A 144 26.68 1.95 1.94
C TYR A 144 26.05 0.57 1.95
N GLU A 145 26.27 -0.15 3.05
CA GLU A 145 25.60 -1.41 3.32
C GLU A 145 24.43 -1.14 4.26
N ALA A 146 23.21 -1.40 3.77
CA ALA A 146 22.00 -1.25 4.56
C ALA A 146 21.63 -2.61 5.15
N SER A 147 21.61 -2.71 6.47
CA SER A 147 21.07 -3.85 7.22
C SER A 147 19.61 -3.57 7.61
N GLY A 148 18.69 -4.50 7.31
CA GLY A 148 17.32 -4.43 7.82
C GLY A 148 17.26 -4.59 9.35
N GLU A 149 16.22 -4.01 9.98
CA GLU A 149 15.97 -4.13 11.44
C GLU A 149 15.75 -5.60 11.86
N HIS A 150 15.11 -6.39 10.99
CA HIS A 150 15.20 -7.84 11.01
C HIS A 150 16.36 -8.22 10.09
N LYS A 151 17.49 -8.66 10.66
CA LYS A 151 18.78 -8.94 10.01
C LYS A 151 18.73 -10.13 9.01
N GLN A 152 17.78 -10.12 8.09
CA GLN A 152 17.55 -11.22 7.14
C GLN A 152 18.39 -11.07 5.87
N ALA A 153 18.81 -9.85 5.50
CA ALA A 153 19.73 -9.65 4.38
C ALA A 153 20.53 -8.34 4.49
N LEU A 154 21.69 -8.35 3.84
CA LEU A 154 22.54 -7.18 3.63
C LEU A 154 22.44 -6.74 2.17
N VAL A 155 22.17 -5.45 1.97
CA VAL A 155 21.91 -4.89 0.65
C VAL A 155 22.87 -3.74 0.37
N LYS A 156 23.43 -3.71 -0.84
CA LYS A 156 24.31 -2.63 -1.29
C LYS A 156 23.50 -1.46 -1.84
N LEU A 157 23.86 -0.25 -1.41
CA LEU A 157 23.22 0.99 -1.82
C LEU A 157 24.28 2.07 -2.04
N VAL A 158 24.26 2.71 -3.19
CA VAL A 158 25.18 3.83 -3.47
C VAL A 158 24.41 5.14 -3.38
N THR A 159 24.88 6.09 -2.59
CA THR A 159 24.25 7.41 -2.43
C THR A 159 25.28 8.53 -2.38
N CYS A 160 24.86 9.73 -2.78
CA CYS A 160 25.64 10.94 -2.56
C CYS A 160 25.66 11.32 -1.07
N GLU A 161 26.60 12.17 -0.68
CA GLU A 161 26.79 12.66 0.70
C GLU A 161 25.50 13.19 1.34
N ARG A 162 24.76 14.06 0.62
CA ARG A 162 23.46 14.60 1.08
C ARG A 162 22.42 13.52 1.38
N CYS A 163 22.45 12.42 0.62
CA CYS A 163 21.53 11.31 0.81
C CYS A 163 22.03 10.35 1.91
N ALA A 164 23.34 10.20 2.08
CA ALA A 164 23.92 9.45 3.18
C ALA A 164 23.55 10.05 4.54
N GLU A 165 23.54 11.38 4.66
CA GLU A 165 23.07 12.04 5.89
C GLU A 165 21.62 11.70 6.23
N LYS A 166 20.75 11.60 5.21
CA LYS A 166 19.35 11.17 5.38
C LYS A 166 19.27 9.71 5.83
N LEU A 167 20.17 8.85 5.32
CA LEU A 167 20.27 7.44 5.68
C LEU A 167 20.55 7.24 7.19
N TYR A 168 21.44 8.06 7.75
CA TYR A 168 21.82 7.97 9.17
C TYR A 168 21.06 8.92 10.09
N TYR A 169 20.08 9.67 9.57
CA TYR A 169 19.36 10.71 10.31
C TYR A 169 18.76 10.22 11.64
N LYS A 170 18.03 9.10 11.63
CA LYS A 170 17.41 8.53 12.83
C LYS A 170 18.45 8.07 13.85
N ARG A 171 19.48 7.34 13.39
CA ARG A 171 20.56 6.86 14.28
C ARG A 171 21.28 8.02 14.97
N ARG A 172 21.56 9.11 14.24
CA ARG A 172 22.16 10.32 14.80
C ARG A 172 21.24 11.00 15.81
N LYS A 173 19.94 11.11 15.50
CA LYS A 173 18.95 11.73 16.40
C LYS A 173 18.75 10.94 17.70
N ASP A 174 18.76 9.61 17.60
CA ASP A 174 18.64 8.73 18.76
C ASP A 174 19.89 8.81 19.66
N ALA A 175 21.08 8.87 19.07
CA ALA A 175 22.34 9.06 19.79
C ALA A 175 22.39 10.41 20.54
N GLU A 176 21.99 11.51 19.88
CA GLU A 176 21.88 12.83 20.54
C GLU A 176 20.91 12.81 21.73
N ARG A 177 19.80 12.07 21.61
CA ARG A 177 18.79 11.93 22.66
C ARG A 177 19.29 11.08 23.82
N SER A 178 20.05 10.01 23.58
CA SER A 178 20.65 9.19 24.63
C SER A 178 21.73 9.95 25.39
N GLU A 179 22.63 10.66 24.70
CA GLU A 179 23.66 11.48 25.34
C GLU A 179 23.05 12.60 26.20
N SER A 180 21.99 13.24 25.72
CA SER A 180 21.29 14.28 26.48
C SER A 180 20.64 13.72 27.75
N LYS A 181 20.10 12.49 27.69
CA LYS A 181 19.56 11.79 28.87
C LYS A 181 20.66 11.39 29.84
N GLU A 182 21.81 10.94 29.34
CA GLU A 182 22.96 10.54 30.13
C GLU A 182 23.57 11.73 30.88
N LYS A 183 23.80 12.85 30.18
CA LYS A 183 24.24 14.12 30.79
C LYS A 183 23.28 14.60 31.88
N LYS A 184 21.96 14.47 31.67
CA LYS A 184 20.95 14.79 32.70
C LYS A 184 21.01 13.84 33.90
N LYS A 185 21.23 12.53 33.70
CA LYS A 185 21.41 11.56 34.78
C LYS A 185 22.68 11.85 35.59
N GLN A 186 23.80 12.15 34.93
CA GLN A 186 25.06 12.50 35.61
C GLN A 186 24.92 13.77 36.45
N LYS A 187 24.26 14.83 35.93
CA LYS A 187 23.95 16.04 36.72
C LYS A 187 23.10 15.73 37.96
N ARG A 188 22.08 14.89 37.84
CA ARG A 188 21.24 14.46 38.99
C ARG A 188 22.04 13.67 40.03
N LYS A 189 22.95 12.80 39.62
CA LYS A 189 23.84 12.05 40.54
C LYS A 189 24.78 12.98 41.30
N ARG A 190 25.40 13.95 40.60
CA ARG A 190 26.31 14.93 41.21
C ARG A 190 25.61 15.86 42.22
N ASN A 191 24.37 16.26 41.96
CA ASN A 191 23.59 17.04 42.93
C ASN A 191 23.16 16.21 44.15
N ARG A 192 23.00 14.89 44.01
CA ARG A 192 22.60 14.01 45.11
C ARG A 192 23.76 13.68 46.06
N SER A 193 24.98 13.51 45.51
CA SER A 193 26.20 13.31 46.29
C SER A 193 26.75 14.58 46.95
N SER A 194 26.18 15.76 46.65
CA SER A 194 26.55 17.04 47.27
C SER A 194 25.61 17.43 48.42
N SER A 195 24.65 16.57 48.77
CA SER A 195 23.60 16.84 49.76
C SER A 195 23.60 15.82 50.91
N GLU A 196 24.66 15.02 51.05
CA GLU A 196 24.82 14.01 52.11
C GLU A 196 25.77 14.45 53.23
N ASP A 197 26.02 15.76 53.35
CA ASP A 197 26.75 16.36 54.48
C ASP A 197 25.98 17.59 54.97
N ASP A 198 24.80 17.36 55.56
CA ASP A 198 24.34 18.18 56.69
C ASP A 198 23.23 17.44 57.46
N THR A 199 23.37 17.47 58.77
CA THR A 199 22.67 16.60 59.73
C THR A 199 21.43 17.30 60.26
N GLU A 200 20.35 16.52 60.42
CA GLU A 200 19.22 16.68 61.34
C GLU A 200 18.35 17.97 61.37
N GLU A 201 17.05 17.68 61.47
CA GLU A 201 16.00 18.41 62.20
C GLU A 201 15.03 19.36 61.48
N GLU A 202 13.79 19.18 61.95
CA GLU A 202 12.58 20.01 61.87
C GLU A 202 11.62 19.92 60.67
N GLU A 203 10.47 19.34 61.01
CA GLU A 203 9.17 19.60 60.41
C GLU A 203 8.94 21.08 60.07
N ARG A 204 8.25 21.34 58.95
CA ARG A 204 7.08 22.25 58.98
C ARG A 204 6.28 22.20 57.68
N GLN A 205 4.99 21.93 57.90
CA GLN A 205 3.90 22.13 56.96
C GLN A 205 3.83 23.56 56.40
N LYS A 206 3.62 23.67 55.09
CA LYS A 206 2.76 24.66 54.40
C LYS A 206 2.78 24.31 52.92
N GLY A 207 1.69 24.01 52.23
CA GLY A 207 0.37 24.60 52.35
C GLY A 207 0.01 25.26 51.01
N LYS A 208 -0.53 24.44 50.10
CA LYS A 208 -1.48 24.73 49.01
C LYS A 208 -1.36 26.04 48.20
N LYS A 209 -1.34 25.89 46.88
CA LYS A 209 -2.26 26.64 46.00
C LYS A 209 -2.54 25.90 44.68
N ASN A 210 -3.83 25.53 44.51
CA ASN A 210 -4.68 25.53 43.30
C ASN A 210 -4.15 24.87 42.01
N LYS A 211 -4.95 24.37 41.06
CA LYS A 211 -6.38 24.09 40.83
C LYS A 211 -6.42 23.49 39.41
N SER A 212 -7.51 22.81 39.07
CA SER A 212 -7.91 22.29 37.74
C SER A 212 -7.28 20.95 37.34
N LYS A 213 -8.06 19.87 37.37
CA LYS A 213 -9.05 19.41 36.36
C LYS A 213 -8.35 18.68 35.21
N LEU A 214 -8.18 17.37 35.40
CA LEU A 214 -7.73 16.38 34.44
C LEU A 214 -8.46 15.07 34.76
N GLU A 215 -9.57 14.84 34.08
CA GLU A 215 -9.96 13.50 33.67
C GLU A 215 -10.34 13.62 32.20
N GLY A 216 -9.59 12.91 31.36
CA GLY A 216 -9.67 13.04 29.92
C GLY A 216 -8.74 12.04 29.24
N GLY A 217 -9.31 10.89 28.90
CA GLY A 217 -8.97 10.16 27.68
C GLY A 217 -8.04 8.97 27.83
N GLU A 218 -8.61 7.79 28.03
CA GLU A 218 -8.13 6.58 27.36
C GLU A 218 -9.27 5.96 26.54
N ARG A 219 -8.86 5.37 25.42
CA ARG A 219 -9.64 4.96 24.26
C ARG A 219 -9.33 3.48 24.05
N GLU A 220 -10.36 2.64 24.05
CA GLU A 220 -10.48 1.30 23.46
C GLU A 220 -11.89 0.85 23.91
N GLY A 221 -12.89 0.60 23.06
CA GLY A 221 -12.95 -0.31 21.91
C GLY A 221 -13.91 -1.44 22.31
N LYS A 222 -14.90 -1.78 21.45
CA LYS A 222 -16.01 -2.76 21.59
C LYS A 222 -17.35 -2.16 22.06
N ASP A 223 -18.53 -2.39 21.50
CA ASP A 223 -19.06 -3.37 20.53
C ASP A 223 -20.22 -2.72 19.75
N ASP A 224 -20.25 -2.85 18.43
CA ASP A 224 -21.40 -2.47 17.59
C ASP A 224 -22.29 -3.70 17.35
N GLU A 225 -22.89 -4.23 18.42
CA GLU A 225 -24.02 -5.17 18.35
C GLU A 225 -25.34 -4.38 18.33
N ASN A 226 -25.53 -3.53 17.32
CA ASN A 226 -26.84 -2.91 17.10
C ASN A 226 -27.03 -2.41 15.65
N PHE A 227 -26.90 -3.34 14.70
CA PHE A 227 -27.33 -3.11 13.31
C PHE A 227 -28.19 -4.26 12.77
N ASP A 228 -28.13 -5.46 13.37
CA ASP A 228 -28.93 -6.62 12.97
C ASP A 228 -30.38 -6.58 13.48
N GLU A 229 -30.71 -5.79 14.49
CA GLU A 229 -32.09 -5.64 14.98
C GLU A 229 -32.96 -4.69 14.11
N PHE A 230 -32.33 -3.98 13.15
CA PHE A 230 -33.03 -3.04 12.27
C PHE A 230 -33.54 -3.66 10.95
N MET A 231 -33.13 -4.88 10.59
CA MET A 231 -33.49 -5.51 9.30
C MET A 231 -34.46 -6.70 9.39
N GLU A 232 -34.85 -7.15 10.58
CA GLU A 232 -35.82 -8.26 10.74
C GLU A 232 -37.30 -7.83 10.66
N GLY A 233 -37.59 -6.53 10.52
CA GLY A 233 -38.96 -6.00 10.55
C GLY A 233 -39.67 -5.83 9.20
N MET A 234 -39.03 -6.11 8.05
CA MET A 234 -39.57 -5.69 6.74
C MET A 234 -40.08 -6.80 5.80
N PHE A 235 -39.93 -8.08 6.13
CA PHE A 235 -40.45 -9.19 5.33
C PHE A 235 -41.08 -10.27 6.22
N PRO A 236 -42.42 -10.37 6.32
CA PRO A 236 -43.04 -11.53 6.95
C PRO A 236 -42.62 -12.79 6.18
N GLY A 237 -41.99 -13.73 6.88
CA GLY A 237 -41.67 -15.05 6.37
C GLY A 237 -42.92 -15.72 5.83
N LYS A 238 -42.86 -16.13 4.56
CA LYS A 238 -43.82 -17.12 4.05
C LYS A 238 -43.53 -18.42 4.78
N GLY A 239 -44.41 -18.76 5.71
CA GLY A 239 -44.44 -20.08 6.32
C GLY A 239 -44.56 -21.15 5.24
N ASP A 240 -43.88 -22.26 5.51
CA ASP A 240 -43.99 -23.51 4.80
C ASP A 240 -45.43 -24.02 4.84
N ASN A 241 -46.08 -24.08 3.66
CA ASN A 241 -46.87 -25.22 3.17
C ASN A 241 -47.26 -25.00 1.69
#